data_AF-A0A5C4MPH8-F1
#
_entry.id   AF-A0A5C4MPH8-F1
#
_cell.length_a   1.000
_cell.length_b   1.000
_cell.length_c   1.000
_cell.angle_alpha   90.00
_cell.angle_beta   90.00
_cell.angle_gamma   90.00
#
_symmetry.space_group_name_H-M   'P 1'
#
loop_
_entity.id
_entity.type
_entity.pdbx_description
1 polymer ?
#
loop_
_entity_poly.entity_id
_entity_poly.type
_entity_poly.pdbx_seq_one_letter_code
_entity_poly.pdbx_strand_id
1 'polypeptide(L)' 'MSVVGVGVDLVHVPSFAEQLAQPGSRFATLFTPGERGDASDGSSDRARHLA' A
#
# COMPACT_ATOMS: atom_id res chain seq x y z
N MET A 1 -6.73 -31.44 7.77
CA MET A 1 -6.63 -30.46 6.67
C MET A 1 -5.27 -29.81 6.79
N SER A 2 -4.35 -30.09 5.87
CA SER A 2 -2.97 -29.60 5.94
C SER A 2 -2.86 -28.18 5.41
N VAL A 3 -1.91 -27.40 5.93
CA VAL A 3 -1.57 -26.08 5.41
C VAL A 3 -1.08 -26.20 3.97
N VAL A 4 -1.66 -25.41 3.07
CA VAL A 4 -1.35 -25.43 1.62
C VAL A 4 -0.20 -24.46 1.29
N GLY A 5 0.03 -23.44 2.11
CA GLY A 5 1.17 -22.52 1.98
C GLY A 5 1.10 -21.37 2.98
N VAL A 6 2.23 -20.68 3.15
CA VAL A 6 2.36 -19.42 3.91
C VAL A 6 3.13 -18.42 3.06
N GLY A 7 2.61 -17.19 2.98
CA GLY A 7 3.28 -16.06 2.36
C GLY A 7 3.57 -14.98 3.40
N VAL A 8 4.73 -14.36 3.31
CA VAL A 8 5.14 -13.23 4.14
C VAL A 8 5.67 -12.13 3.24
N ASP A 9 5.44 -10.88 3.62
CA ASP A 9 5.99 -9.70 2.97
C ASP A 9 6.31 -8.62 4.00
N LEU A 10 7.27 -7.75 3.68
CA LEU A 10 7.68 -6.64 4.54
C LEU A 10 7.91 -5.39 3.69
N VAL A 11 7.19 -4.31 4.03
CA VAL A 11 7.31 -3.02 3.36
C VAL A 11 7.95 -1.98 4.30
N HIS A 12 8.99 -1.31 3.81
CA HIS A 12 9.54 -0.14 4.49
C HIS A 12 8.76 1.11 4.09
N VAL A 13 7.86 1.54 4.98
CA VAL A 13 6.88 2.62 4.71
C VAL A 13 7.51 3.93 4.20
N PRO A 14 8.62 4.46 4.74
CA PRO A 14 9.22 5.69 4.22
C PRO A 14 9.65 5.59 2.75
N SER A 15 10.32 4.49 2.37
CA SER A 15 10.75 4.28 0.97
C SER A 15 9.56 4.06 0.05
N PHE A 16 8.52 3.37 0.53
CA PHE A 16 7.27 3.22 -0.21
C PHE A 16 6.59 4.59 -0.44
N ALA A 17 6.57 5.47 0.56
CA ALA A 17 6.01 6.81 0.44
C ALA A 17 6.72 7.64 -0.64
N GLU A 18 8.06 7.58 -0.68
CA GLU A 18 8.86 8.24 -1.72
C GLU A 18 8.52 7.70 -3.13
N GLN A 19 8.40 6.38 -3.27
CA GLN A 19 8.04 5.74 -4.54
C GLN A 19 6.58 6.04 -4.96
N LEU A 20 5.66 6.12 -4.00
CA LEU A 20 4.26 6.47 -4.23
C LEU A 20 4.12 7.92 -4.71
N ALA A 21 4.95 8.83 -4.19
CA ALA A 21 4.96 10.24 -4.57
C ALA A 21 5.64 10.50 -5.92
N GLN A 22 6.41 9.54 -6.45
CA GLN A 22 7.14 9.72 -7.70
C GLN A 22 6.18 9.92 -8.90
N PRO A 23 6.33 10.98 -9.71
CA PRO A 23 5.52 11.17 -10.91
C PRO A 23 5.66 10.00 -11.89
N GLY A 24 4.53 9.48 -12.37
CA GLY A 24 4.51 8.31 -13.25
C GLY A 24 4.80 6.97 -12.54
N SER A 25 4.84 6.96 -11.21
CA SER A 25 4.97 5.73 -10.43
C SER A 25 3.87 4.72 -10.77
N ARG A 26 4.24 3.44 -10.83
CA ARG A 26 3.28 2.35 -11.02
C ARG A 26 2.29 2.27 -9.86
N PHE A 27 2.66 2.71 -8.65
CA PHE A 27 1.76 2.69 -7.50
C PHE A 27 0.50 3.55 -7.69
N ALA A 28 0.53 4.53 -8.60
CA ALA A 28 -0.65 5.35 -8.92
C ALA A 28 -1.84 4.53 -9.46
N THR A 29 -1.59 3.33 -10.01
CA THR A 29 -2.61 2.50 -10.66
C THR A 29 -2.81 1.12 -10.02
N LEU A 30 -2.02 0.76 -9.00
CA LEU A 30 -2.11 -0.56 -8.35
C LEU A 30 -3.27 -0.66 -7.35
N PHE A 31 -3.64 0.46 -6.73
CA PHE A 31 -4.72 0.51 -5.75
C PHE A 31 -6.07 0.80 -6.40
N THR A 32 -7.06 -0.03 -6.07
CA THR A 32 -8.45 0.16 -6.47
C THR A 32 -9.03 1.45 -5.89
N PRO A 33 -10.13 1.99 -6.46
CA PRO A 33 -10.81 3.16 -5.89
C PRO A 33 -11.23 2.97 -4.43
N GLY A 34 -11.66 1.75 -4.05
CA GLY A 34 -12.10 1.44 -2.69
C GLY A 34 -10.95 1.53 -1.67
N GLU A 35 -9.81 0.90 -1.98
CA GLU A 35 -8.60 0.95 -1.13
C GLU A 35 -8.08 2.39 -0.98
N ARG A 36 -8.17 3.19 -2.05
CA ARG A 36 -7.81 4.62 -1.97
C ARG A 36 -8.77 5.42 -1.10
N GLY A 37 -10.06 5.08 -1.12
CA GLY A 37 -11.08 5.71 -0.28
C GLY A 37 -10.84 5.41 1.19
N ASP A 38 -10.64 4.14 1.52
CA ASP A 38 -10.32 3.66 2.87
C ASP A 38 -9.04 4.32 3.42
N ALA A 39 -8.00 4.42 2.60
CA ALA A 39 -6.74 5.11 2.95
C ALA A 39 -6.87 6.63 3.12
N SER A 40 -7.99 7.24 2.73
CA SER A 40 -8.21 8.69 2.80
C SER A 40 -9.08 9.11 4.00
N ASP A 41 -9.79 8.17 4.64
CA ASP A 41 -10.82 8.46 5.64
C ASP A 41 -10.26 8.61 7.07
N GLY A 42 -8.97 8.28 7.29
CA GLY A 42 -8.27 8.39 8.56
C GLY A 42 -7.10 9.37 8.49
N SER A 43 -7.04 10.31 9.44
CA SER A 43 -6.02 11.37 9.64
C SER A 43 -4.55 10.89 9.82
N SER A 44 -4.20 9.66 9.43
CA SER A 44 -2.83 9.13 9.50
C SER A 44 -2.29 8.84 8.11
N ASP A 45 -1.11 9.40 7.84
CA ASP A 45 -0.23 9.17 6.69
C ASP A 45 -0.67 8.07 5.71
N ARG A 46 -1.29 8.49 4.59
CA ARG A 46 -1.84 7.63 3.53
C ARG A 46 -0.86 6.55 3.07
N ALA A 47 0.45 6.83 3.04
CA ALA A 47 1.45 5.86 2.63
C ALA A 47 1.54 4.68 3.60
N ARG A 48 1.30 4.92 4.89
CA ARG A 48 1.26 3.87 5.91
C ARG A 48 0.02 2.99 5.80
N HIS A 49 -1.10 3.53 5.31
CA HIS A 49 -2.33 2.76 5.12
C HIS A 49 -2.28 1.85 3.89
N LEU A 50 -1.49 2.25 2.88
CA LEU A 50 -1.32 1.50 1.64
C LEU A 50 -0.18 0.47 1.67
N ALA A 51 0.57 0.38 2.78
CA ALA A 51 1.78 -0.42 2.94
C ALA A 51 1.61 -1.57 3.94
#